data_AF-A0A667ZPB0-F1
#
_entry.id   AF-A0A667ZPB0-F1
#
_cell.length_a   1.000
_cell.length_b   1.000
_cell.length_c   1.000
_cell.angle_alpha   90.00
_cell.angle_beta   90.00
_cell.angle_gamma   90.00
#
_symmetry.space_group_name_H-M   'P 1'
#
loop_
_entity.id
_entity.type
_entity.pdbx_description
1 polymer ?
#
loop_
_entity_poly.entity_id
_entity_poly.type
_entity_poly.pdbx_seq_one_letter_code
_entity_poly.pdbx_strand_id
1 'polypeptide(L)'
;MFFCFRQSVGCDEYLGSGKVMDKCGVCGGDNTACKLVSGLFQHSLSKVGYHKIVEIPEGATKINVTEMVKSRNYLALRSRSGRSIINGNWAIDRPGKYEAAGTMFTYRRPNEITSTAGESFLAEGPTNEILDVYMIYQQPNPGVHYEYILPAEKPVSPQQPNHSTRPTAISMFNIFFIS
;
A
#
# COMPACT_ATOMS: atom_id res chain seq x y z
N MET A 1 3.16 -11.05 51.91
CA MET A 1 3.25 -10.09 50.79
C MET A 1 3.01 -10.89 49.51
N PHE A 2 1.81 -10.84 48.93
CA PHE A 2 1.54 -11.49 47.65
C PHE A 2 2.19 -10.65 46.55
N PHE A 3 3.23 -11.18 45.91
CA PHE A 3 3.78 -10.58 44.70
C PHE A 3 2.78 -10.81 43.57
N CYS A 4 2.03 -9.77 43.22
CA CYS A 4 1.24 -9.76 41.99
C CYS A 4 2.23 -9.62 40.82
N PHE A 5 2.57 -10.72 40.16
CA PHE A 5 3.31 -10.67 38.91
C PHE A 5 2.39 -10.11 37.83
N ARG A 6 2.66 -8.87 37.41
CA ARG A 6 1.94 -8.22 36.31
C ARG A 6 2.33 -8.89 35.00
N GLN A 7 1.54 -9.87 34.58
CA GLN A 7 1.67 -10.52 33.27
C GLN A 7 0.88 -9.74 32.22
N SER A 8 1.45 -9.58 31.02
CA SER A 8 0.78 -8.97 29.87
C SER A 8 0.12 -10.05 29.00
N VAL A 9 -0.98 -9.69 28.34
CA VAL A 9 -1.59 -10.51 27.28
C VAL A 9 -0.72 -10.37 26.03
N GLY A 10 -0.30 -11.50 25.45
CA GLY A 10 0.42 -11.51 24.17
C GLY A 10 -0.50 -11.23 22.98
N CYS A 11 0.09 -11.04 21.80
CA CYS A 11 -0.68 -10.84 20.56
C CYS A 11 -1.53 -12.05 20.15
N ASP A 12 -1.32 -13.20 20.78
CA ASP A 12 -2.07 -14.44 20.60
C ASP A 12 -3.18 -14.60 21.64
N GLU A 13 -3.52 -13.53 22.35
CA GLU A 13 -4.60 -13.45 23.35
C GLU A 13 -4.35 -14.25 24.64
N TYR A 14 -3.16 -14.85 24.80
CA TYR A 14 -2.78 -15.60 25.99
C TYR A 14 -2.00 -14.74 27.01
N LEU A 15 -2.36 -14.83 28.28
CA LEU A 15 -1.65 -14.16 29.38
C LEU A 15 -0.28 -14.78 29.60
N GLY A 16 0.78 -13.97 29.57
CA GLY A 16 2.15 -14.43 29.85
C GLY A 16 2.82 -15.18 28.68
N SER A 17 2.23 -15.22 27.49
CA SER A 17 2.84 -15.91 26.33
C SER A 17 4.11 -15.24 25.82
N GLY A 18 4.30 -13.95 26.10
CA GLY A 18 5.42 -13.16 25.64
C GLY A 18 5.43 -12.89 24.14
N LYS A 19 4.40 -13.31 23.38
CA LYS A 19 4.34 -13.07 21.93
C LYS A 19 3.94 -11.64 21.62
N VAL A 20 4.63 -11.04 20.66
CA VAL A 20 4.41 -9.68 20.18
C VAL A 20 4.17 -9.70 18.66
N MET A 21 3.39 -8.75 18.15
CA MET A 21 3.24 -8.57 16.71
C MET A 21 4.58 -8.17 16.10
N ASP A 22 4.95 -8.82 15.00
CA ASP A 22 6.10 -8.40 14.20
C ASP A 22 5.76 -7.15 13.35
N LYS A 23 6.74 -6.63 12.61
CA LYS A 23 6.55 -5.43 11.75
C LYS A 23 5.55 -5.66 10.61
N CYS A 24 5.27 -6.92 10.27
CA CYS A 24 4.32 -7.33 9.26
C CYS A 24 2.90 -7.52 9.81
N GLY A 25 2.72 -7.35 11.13
CA GLY A 25 1.44 -7.61 11.81
C GLY A 25 1.19 -9.09 12.06
N VAL A 26 2.22 -9.94 12.02
CA VAL A 26 2.14 -11.37 12.32
C VAL A 26 2.51 -11.61 13.77
N CYS A 27 1.61 -12.24 14.53
CA CYS A 27 1.85 -12.53 15.95
C CYS A 27 2.95 -13.60 16.11
N GLY A 28 4.04 -13.24 16.80
CA GLY A 28 5.21 -14.12 16.93
C GLY A 28 5.95 -14.36 15.61
N GLY A 29 5.78 -13.47 14.63
CA GLY A 29 6.48 -13.54 13.34
C GLY A 29 7.95 -13.18 13.44
N ASP A 30 8.68 -13.47 12.36
CA ASP A 30 10.12 -13.25 12.23
C ASP A 30 10.48 -12.03 11.36
N ASN A 31 9.49 -11.20 10.98
CA ASN A 31 9.59 -10.06 10.07
C ASN A 31 9.92 -10.41 8.61
N THR A 32 9.75 -11.67 8.17
CA THR A 32 10.01 -12.07 6.77
C THR A 32 8.78 -12.05 5.88
N ALA A 33 7.58 -11.96 6.47
CA ALA A 33 6.31 -12.02 5.75
C ALA A 33 5.98 -10.75 4.94
N CYS A 34 6.79 -9.69 5.05
CA CYS A 34 6.58 -8.42 4.39
C CYS A 34 7.92 -7.69 4.15
N LYS A 35 7.88 -6.65 3.31
CA LYS A 35 8.99 -5.74 3.06
C LYS A 35 8.57 -4.29 3.24
N LEU A 36 9.41 -3.50 3.90
CA LEU A 36 9.27 -2.05 3.95
C LEU A 36 9.82 -1.45 2.65
N VAL A 37 9.01 -0.64 1.99
CA VAL A 37 9.43 0.23 0.89
C VAL A 37 9.44 1.65 1.42
N SER A 38 10.56 2.36 1.27
CA SER A 38 10.70 3.75 1.68
C SER A 38 11.60 4.49 0.69
N GLY A 39 11.39 5.80 0.56
CA GLY A 39 12.23 6.66 -0.26
C GLY A 39 12.01 8.14 0.00
N LEU A 40 12.91 8.94 -0.54
CA LEU A 40 12.89 10.40 -0.45
C LEU A 40 12.92 10.99 -1.86
N PHE A 41 11.83 11.65 -2.25
CA PHE A 41 11.73 12.35 -3.52
C PHE A 41 12.21 13.80 -3.36
N GLN A 42 13.41 14.09 -3.86
CA GLN A 42 14.05 15.41 -3.83
C GLN A 42 14.50 15.87 -5.23
N HIS A 43 13.83 15.39 -6.27
CA HIS A 43 14.21 15.76 -7.64
C HIS A 43 14.01 17.26 -7.90
N SER A 44 14.97 17.85 -8.61
CA SER A 44 14.87 19.23 -9.11
C SER A 44 13.88 19.28 -10.27
N LEU A 45 12.79 20.01 -10.08
CA LEU A 45 11.75 20.21 -11.09
C LEU A 45 11.77 21.64 -11.60
N SER A 46 11.51 21.84 -12.89
CA SER A 46 11.60 23.15 -13.53
C SER A 46 10.25 23.70 -14.02
N LYS A 47 9.21 22.86 -14.05
CA LYS A 47 7.89 23.22 -14.60
C LYS A 47 6.82 23.09 -13.54
N VAL A 48 6.01 24.14 -13.37
CA VAL A 48 4.79 24.10 -12.55
C VAL A 48 3.84 23.03 -13.10
N GLY A 49 3.23 22.24 -12.22
CA GLY A 49 2.28 21.19 -12.61
C GLY A 49 2.45 19.89 -11.83
N TYR A 50 1.80 18.84 -12.30
CA TYR A 50 1.83 17.52 -11.66
C TYR A 50 3.09 16.75 -12.04
N HIS A 51 3.82 16.25 -11.04
CA HIS A 51 4.97 15.37 -11.21
C HIS A 51 4.77 14.09 -10.40
N LYS A 52 4.89 12.93 -11.03
CA LYS A 52 4.75 11.62 -10.35
C LYS A 52 5.93 11.43 -9.39
N ILE A 53 5.63 11.05 -8.16
CA ILE A 53 6.61 10.74 -7.11
C ILE A 53 6.87 9.23 -7.08
N VAL A 54 5.81 8.45 -6.83
CA VAL A 54 5.89 6.99 -6.63
C VAL A 54 4.55 6.34 -7.00
N GLU A 55 4.62 5.05 -7.30
CA GLU A 55 3.46 4.16 -7.46
C GLU A 55 3.31 3.31 -6.20
N ILE A 56 2.14 3.33 -5.58
CA ILE A 56 1.80 2.46 -4.45
C ILE A 56 0.99 1.28 -5.02
N PRO A 57 1.52 0.05 -4.97
CA PRO A 57 0.86 -1.10 -5.58
C PRO A 57 -0.31 -1.61 -4.71
N GLU A 58 -1.04 -2.57 -5.25
CA GLU A 58 -2.03 -3.35 -4.50
C GLU A 58 -1.37 -4.09 -3.31
N GLY A 59 -2.12 -4.27 -2.22
CA GLY A 59 -1.67 -4.94 -1.01
C GLY A 59 -0.81 -4.08 -0.09
N ALA A 60 -0.57 -2.80 -0.43
CA ALA A 60 0.22 -1.90 0.40
C ALA A 60 -0.51 -1.54 1.69
N THR A 61 0.21 -1.64 2.81
CA THR A 61 -0.26 -1.29 4.15
C THR A 61 0.66 -0.24 4.78
N LYS A 62 0.22 0.38 5.88
CA LYS A 62 0.99 1.39 6.63
C LYS A 62 1.57 2.49 5.72
N ILE A 63 0.73 2.97 4.80
CA ILE A 63 1.10 3.99 3.82
C ILE A 63 1.26 5.32 4.55
N ASN A 64 2.38 5.98 4.30
CA ASN A 64 2.67 7.31 4.79
C ASN A 64 3.44 8.08 3.72
N VAL A 65 2.86 9.19 3.24
CA VAL A 65 3.51 10.14 2.34
C VAL A 65 3.48 11.49 3.01
N THR A 66 4.65 12.05 3.28
CA THR A 66 4.81 13.27 4.06
C THR A 66 5.83 14.19 3.39
N GLU A 67 5.42 15.44 3.18
CA GLU A 67 6.34 16.51 2.83
C GLU A 67 7.25 16.82 4.03
N MET A 68 8.56 16.82 3.79
CA MET A 68 9.57 16.96 4.86
C MET A 68 9.53 18.32 5.54
N VAL A 69 9.33 19.36 4.75
CA VAL A 69 9.23 20.74 5.21
C VAL A 69 8.11 21.40 4.44
N LYS A 70 7.21 22.08 5.15
CA LYS A 70 6.11 22.81 4.54
C LYS A 70 6.58 23.67 3.35
N SER A 71 5.89 23.54 2.23
CA SER A 71 6.17 24.31 1.01
C SER A 71 4.88 24.84 0.37
N ARG A 72 5.00 25.44 -0.82
CA ARG A 72 3.84 25.83 -1.67
C ARG A 72 3.38 24.70 -2.60
N ASN A 73 4.07 23.56 -2.57
CA ASN A 73 3.67 22.37 -3.30
C ASN A 73 2.50 21.69 -2.59
N TYR A 74 1.78 20.83 -3.33
CA TYR A 74 0.70 20.02 -2.76
C TYR A 74 0.91 18.55 -3.10
N LEU A 75 0.60 17.65 -2.17
CA LEU A 75 0.59 16.22 -2.44
C LEU A 75 -0.73 15.85 -3.11
N ALA A 76 -0.70 14.94 -4.06
CA ALA A 76 -1.89 14.45 -4.75
C ALA A 76 -1.86 12.93 -4.85
N LEU A 77 -3.03 12.32 -4.78
CA LEU A 77 -3.24 10.89 -4.86
C LEU A 77 -4.30 10.60 -5.91
N ARG A 78 -3.97 9.71 -6.85
CA ARG A 78 -4.84 9.34 -7.96
C ARG A 78 -4.88 7.82 -8.10
N SER A 79 -6.06 7.26 -8.38
CA SER A 79 -6.13 5.86 -8.82
C SER A 79 -5.50 5.70 -10.20
N ARG A 80 -5.04 4.49 -10.52
CA ARG A 80 -4.53 4.19 -11.87
C ARG A 80 -5.58 4.31 -12.97
N SER A 81 -6.87 4.16 -12.61
CA SER A 81 -8.02 4.45 -13.50
C SER A 81 -8.23 5.94 -13.77
N GLY A 82 -7.49 6.82 -13.09
CA GLY A 82 -7.47 8.25 -13.34
C GLY A 82 -8.37 9.08 -12.44
N ARG A 83 -9.01 8.48 -11.42
CA ARG A 83 -9.84 9.18 -10.42
C ARG A 83 -8.96 9.85 -9.39
N SER A 84 -9.13 11.15 -9.19
CA SER A 84 -8.46 11.89 -8.10
C SER A 84 -9.09 11.52 -6.76
N ILE A 85 -8.24 11.25 -5.76
CA ILE A 85 -8.64 10.85 -4.40
C ILE A 85 -8.32 11.97 -3.41
N ILE A 86 -7.11 12.53 -3.50
CA ILE A 86 -6.66 13.71 -2.76
C ILE A 86 -6.02 14.64 -3.77
N ASN A 87 -6.44 15.90 -3.79
CA ASN A 87 -5.96 16.99 -4.63
C ASN A 87 -5.91 16.62 -6.12
N GLY A 88 -6.77 17.24 -6.92
CA GLY A 88 -6.89 16.92 -8.34
C GLY A 88 -7.88 17.83 -9.04
N ASN A 89 -7.96 17.73 -10.36
CA ASN A 89 -8.87 18.56 -11.17
C ASN A 89 -8.72 20.06 -10.89
N TRP A 90 -7.49 20.52 -10.64
CA TRP A 90 -7.15 21.92 -10.29
C TRP A 90 -7.74 22.42 -8.97
N ALA A 91 -8.18 21.51 -8.09
CA ALA A 91 -8.70 21.83 -6.77
C ALA A 91 -7.80 21.27 -5.65
N ILE A 92 -7.74 22.01 -4.54
CA ILE A 92 -7.11 21.59 -3.29
C ILE A 92 -8.21 21.21 -2.30
N ASP A 93 -8.15 19.97 -1.84
CA ASP A 93 -9.12 19.38 -0.94
C ASP A 93 -8.91 19.86 0.51
N ARG A 94 -9.97 19.72 1.32
CA ARG A 94 -9.87 20.03 2.76
C ARG A 94 -9.19 18.88 3.50
N PRO A 95 -8.43 19.12 4.58
CA PRO A 95 -7.98 18.05 5.47
C PRO A 95 -9.16 17.19 5.94
N GLY A 96 -9.00 15.87 5.95
CA GLY A 96 -10.11 14.96 6.18
C GLY A 96 -9.80 13.50 5.89
N LYS A 97 -10.85 12.68 5.86
CA LYS A 97 -10.78 11.26 5.54
C LYS A 97 -11.36 11.00 4.15
N TYR A 98 -10.65 10.22 3.34
CA TYR A 98 -10.98 9.92 1.95
C TYR A 98 -10.96 8.41 1.73
N GLU A 99 -12.11 7.83 1.40
CA GLU A 99 -12.22 6.40 1.12
C GLU A 99 -11.86 6.10 -0.34
N ALA A 100 -10.87 5.24 -0.55
CA ALA A 100 -10.43 4.82 -1.87
C ALA A 100 -9.56 3.56 -1.79
N ALA A 101 -9.49 2.81 -2.90
CA ALA A 101 -8.64 1.64 -3.02
C ALA A 101 -8.79 0.63 -1.87
N GLY A 102 -10.01 0.47 -1.34
CA GLY A 102 -10.30 -0.47 -0.24
C GLY A 102 -9.80 -0.02 1.14
N THR A 103 -9.33 1.22 1.30
CA THR A 103 -8.87 1.76 2.58
C THR A 103 -9.28 3.22 2.78
N MET A 104 -8.90 3.78 3.94
CA MET A 104 -9.22 5.14 4.33
C MET A 104 -7.95 5.98 4.44
N PHE A 105 -7.82 6.99 3.58
CA PHE A 105 -6.72 7.95 3.63
C PHE A 105 -7.07 9.10 4.56
N THR A 106 -6.22 9.34 5.56
CA THR A 106 -6.27 10.55 6.39
C THR A 106 -5.35 11.60 5.81
N TYR A 107 -5.93 12.63 5.22
CA TYR A 107 -5.23 13.75 4.62
C TYR A 107 -5.09 14.91 5.62
N ARG A 108 -3.87 15.42 5.79
CA ARG A 108 -3.53 16.46 6.75
C ARG A 108 -2.75 17.59 6.10
N ARG A 109 -3.23 18.81 6.34
CA ARG A 109 -2.48 20.05 6.11
C ARG A 109 -2.43 20.86 7.40
N PRO A 110 -1.30 20.82 8.14
CA PRO A 110 -1.12 21.62 9.34
C PRO A 110 -1.32 23.12 9.06
N ASN A 111 -1.86 23.85 10.05
CA ASN A 111 -2.14 25.27 9.91
C ASN A 111 -0.85 26.06 9.61
N GLU A 112 -0.95 26.96 8.64
CA GLU A 112 0.19 27.68 8.12
C GLU A 112 0.91 28.59 9.10
N ILE A 113 0.22 29.08 10.14
CA ILE A 113 0.71 30.04 11.12
C ILE A 113 1.41 29.33 12.29
N THR A 114 0.96 28.13 12.64
CA THR A 114 1.33 27.47 13.91
C THR A 114 2.23 26.26 13.72
N SER A 115 2.53 25.85 12.49
CA SER A 115 3.29 24.64 12.21
C SER A 115 4.21 24.76 11.00
N THR A 116 5.40 24.19 11.13
CA THR A 116 6.36 23.96 10.05
C THR A 116 6.21 22.56 9.44
N ALA A 117 5.35 21.72 10.00
CA ALA A 117 5.10 20.37 9.50
C ALA A 117 4.48 20.43 8.10
N GLY A 118 5.01 19.61 7.20
CA GLY A 118 4.52 19.52 5.83
C GLY A 118 3.17 18.82 5.71
N GLU A 119 2.62 18.90 4.52
CA GLU A 119 1.43 18.15 4.11
C GLU A 119 1.67 16.63 4.16
N SER A 120 0.65 15.86 4.50
CA SER A 120 0.74 14.40 4.50
C SER A 120 -0.58 13.71 4.19
N PHE A 121 -0.50 12.48 3.69
CA PHE A 121 -1.60 11.53 3.74
C PHE A 121 -1.12 10.16 4.21
N LEU A 122 -1.97 9.49 5.00
CA LEU A 122 -1.68 8.21 5.60
C LEU A 122 -2.85 7.25 5.44
N ALA A 123 -2.58 5.96 5.28
CA ALA A 123 -3.60 4.91 5.27
C ALA A 123 -3.08 3.61 5.87
N GLU A 124 -3.95 2.89 6.58
CA GLU A 124 -3.61 1.58 7.15
C GLU A 124 -3.47 0.50 6.07
N GLY A 125 -4.20 0.63 4.95
CA GLY A 125 -4.30 -0.40 3.91
C GLY A 125 -5.21 -1.57 4.32
N PRO A 126 -5.13 -2.71 3.62
CA PRO A 126 -4.41 -2.90 2.36
C PRO A 126 -5.08 -2.14 1.21
N THR A 127 -4.30 -1.70 0.24
CA THR A 127 -4.85 -1.21 -1.04
C THR A 127 -5.36 -2.38 -1.89
N ASN A 128 -6.44 -2.19 -2.64
CA ASN A 128 -6.98 -3.18 -3.59
C ASN A 128 -6.82 -2.75 -5.07
N GLU A 129 -6.15 -1.63 -5.33
CA GLU A 129 -5.77 -1.16 -6.66
C GLU A 129 -4.44 -0.40 -6.57
N ILE A 130 -3.83 -0.15 -7.73
CA ILE A 130 -2.62 0.65 -7.83
C ILE A 130 -2.97 2.14 -7.76
N LEU A 131 -2.19 2.88 -6.97
CA LEU A 131 -2.32 4.32 -6.77
C LEU A 131 -1.05 5.05 -7.23
N ASP A 132 -1.22 6.20 -7.84
CA ASP A 132 -0.15 7.10 -8.20
C ASP A 132 -0.10 8.29 -7.25
N VAL A 133 1.08 8.54 -6.68
CA VAL A 133 1.37 9.73 -5.88
C VAL A 133 1.97 10.79 -6.79
N TYR A 134 1.42 11.99 -6.71
CA TYR A 134 1.90 13.16 -7.43
C TYR A 134 2.24 14.30 -6.46
N MET A 135 3.09 15.20 -6.92
CA MET A 135 3.24 16.53 -6.36
C MET A 135 2.76 17.56 -7.37
N ILE A 136 1.91 18.48 -6.93
CA ILE A 136 1.57 19.70 -7.66
C ILE A 136 2.67 20.71 -7.36
N TYR A 137 3.65 20.78 -8.25
CA TYR A 137 4.84 21.61 -8.11
C TYR A 137 4.54 23.09 -8.36
N GLN A 138 4.88 23.94 -7.41
CA GLN A 138 4.78 25.41 -7.42
C GLN A 138 6.11 26.08 -7.06
N GLN A 139 6.97 25.40 -6.31
CA GLN A 139 8.27 25.90 -5.87
C GLN A 139 9.27 24.75 -5.63
N PRO A 140 10.58 25.02 -5.53
CA PRO A 140 11.58 23.99 -5.26
C PRO A 140 11.17 23.02 -4.16
N ASN A 141 11.26 21.73 -4.46
CA ASN A 141 10.80 20.65 -3.61
C ASN A 141 11.76 20.45 -2.43
N PRO A 142 11.34 20.69 -1.17
CA PRO A 142 12.20 20.46 0.00
C PRO A 142 12.40 18.97 0.30
N GLY A 143 11.59 18.10 -0.31
CA GLY A 143 11.63 16.66 -0.15
C GLY A 143 10.27 16.11 0.25
N VAL A 144 9.90 14.99 -0.35
CA VAL A 144 8.73 14.19 0.05
C VAL A 144 9.22 12.81 0.44
N HIS A 145 9.05 12.45 1.71
CA HIS A 145 9.31 11.11 2.19
C HIS A 145 8.06 10.26 1.97
N TYR A 146 8.25 9.04 1.46
CA TYR A 146 7.19 8.05 1.38
C TYR A 146 7.65 6.73 1.97
N GLU A 147 6.72 6.01 2.58
CA GLU A 147 6.91 4.65 3.04
C GLU A 147 5.61 3.86 3.01
N TYR A 148 5.72 2.55 2.80
CA TYR A 148 4.62 1.59 2.90
C TYR A 148 5.18 0.17 3.03
N ILE A 149 4.36 -0.75 3.55
CA ILE A 149 4.70 -2.16 3.71
C ILE A 149 3.99 -2.98 2.65
N LEU A 150 4.73 -3.87 1.99
CA LEU A 150 4.19 -4.85 1.05
C LEU A 150 4.29 -6.27 1.60
N PRO A 151 3.29 -7.12 1.38
CA PRO A 151 3.41 -8.54 1.67
C PRO A 151 4.57 -9.14 0.86
N ALA A 152 5.26 -10.11 1.44
CA ALA A 152 6.25 -10.90 0.72
C ALA A 152 5.54 -11.67 -0.41
N GLU A 153 6.18 -11.77 -1.57
CA GLU A 153 5.68 -12.61 -2.64
C GLU A 153 5.67 -14.06 -2.14
N LYS A 154 4.50 -14.72 -2.22
CA LYS A 154 4.45 -16.16 -1.96
C LYS A 154 5.37 -16.84 -2.97
N PRO A 155 6.29 -17.74 -2.57
CA PRO A 155 7.05 -18.51 -3.54
C PRO A 155 6.06 -19.21 -4.46
N VAL A 156 6.09 -18.87 -5.75
CA VAL A 156 5.34 -19.57 -6.77
C VAL A 156 5.93 -20.98 -6.80
N SER A 157 5.27 -21.93 -6.13
CA SER A 157 5.59 -23.35 -6.33
C SER A 157 5.50 -23.62 -7.83
N PRO A 158 6.53 -24.20 -8.47
CA PRO A 158 6.44 -24.60 -9.85
C PRO A 158 5.19 -25.46 -10.01
N GLN A 159 4.20 -24.98 -10.76
CA GLN A 159 3.08 -25.81 -11.17
C GLN A 159 3.68 -26.97 -11.96
N GLN A 160 3.69 -28.17 -11.38
CA GLN A 160 3.96 -29.38 -12.11
C GLN A 160 3.00 -29.43 -13.31
N PRO A 161 3.48 -29.64 -14.54
CA PRO A 161 2.60 -29.82 -15.68
C PRO A 161 1.70 -31.02 -15.37
N ASN A 162 0.39 -30.81 -15.32
CA ASN A 162 -0.58 -31.89 -15.20
C ASN A 162 -0.51 -32.76 -16.47
N HIS A 163 0.34 -33.78 -16.44
CA HIS A 163 0.31 -34.84 -17.43
C HIS A 163 -0.79 -35.85 -17.02
N SER A 164 -2.01 -35.59 -17.46
CA SER A 164 -3.07 -36.61 -17.47
C SER A 164 -3.92 -36.49 -18.74
N THR A 165 -3.44 -37.11 -19.80
CA THR A 165 -4.32 -37.72 -20.80
C THR A 165 -3.97 -39.20 -20.85
N ARG A 166 -4.84 -40.03 -20.25
CA ARG A 166 -4.83 -41.48 -20.47
C ARG A 166 -5.83 -41.76 -21.60
N PRO A 167 -5.48 -42.57 -22.61
CA PRO A 167 -6.31 -42.75 -23.80
C PRO A 167 -7.46 -43.71 -23.51
N THR A 168 -8.69 -43.32 -23.86
CA THR A 168 -9.82 -44.24 -23.96
C THR A 168 -9.90 -44.76 -25.39
N ALA A 169 -9.64 -46.06 -25.55
CA ALA A 169 -9.91 -46.80 -26.77
C ALA A 169 -10.91 -47.91 -26.45
N ILE A 170 -12.16 -47.77 -26.90
CA ILE A 170 -13.12 -48.86 -27.21
C ILE A 170 -14.07 -48.28 -28.28
N SER A 171 -13.81 -48.58 -29.56
CA SER A 171 -14.54 -49.57 -30.39
C SER A 171 -16.02 -49.25 -30.64
N MET A 172 -16.32 -48.78 -31.84
CA MET A 172 -17.52 -49.19 -32.58
C MET A 172 -17.14 -49.36 -34.05
N PHE A 173 -16.96 -50.62 -34.44
CA PHE A 173 -16.90 -51.03 -35.83
C PHE A 173 -18.32 -51.01 -36.43
N ASN A 174 -18.43 -50.34 -37.58
CA ASN A 174 -19.17 -50.72 -38.78
C ASN A 174 -20.62 -50.24 -39.06
N ILE A 175 -20.72 -49.73 -40.32
CA ILE A 175 -21.82 -49.74 -41.31
C ILE A 175 -22.87 -48.63 -41.20
N PHE A 176 -22.88 -47.70 -42.17
CA PHE A 176 -23.83 -47.71 -43.30
C PHE A 176 -23.29 -46.88 -44.49
N PHE A 177 -23.32 -47.50 -45.66
CA PHE A 177 -23.18 -46.92 -47.00
C PHE A 177 -24.41 -46.06 -47.37
N ILE A 178 -24.28 -45.29 -48.48
CA ILE A 178 -25.31 -44.57 -49.28
C ILE A 178 -25.49 -43.10 -48.80
N SER A 179 -25.28 -42.03 -49.59
CA SER A 179 -25.26 -41.80 -51.04
C SER A 179 -24.08 -40.95 -51.51
#